data_AF-A0A959JKX3-F1
#
_entry.id   AF-A0A959JKX3-F1
#
_cell.length_a   1.000
_cell.length_b   1.000
_cell.length_c   1.000
_cell.angle_alpha   90.00
_cell.angle_beta   90.00
_cell.angle_gamma   90.00
#
_symmetry.space_group_name_H-M   'P 1'
#
loop_
_entity.id
_entity.type
_entity.pdbx_description
1 polymer ?
#
loop_
_entity_poly.entity_id
_entity_poly.type
_entity_poly.pdbx_seq_one_letter_code
_entity_poly.pdbx_strand_id
1 'polypeptide(L)'
;HSDAHPFEKIIFDGLFKDGDVVKISDLNESFYEYMNSAKTSLQSHLRTMGVFYPVSIKMQTTSFLVASALFILAFVAIFLFQSFEFAIFLFLSSLIGFFFGYYMLKKNELGVRLYQDIIGFKMFVKAAEKDKIERMLKDDPDYFEKTLPYAMIFGYAKQWSKKFDGLLTEPPKWYLGPNGGMYYGASGFNPGEFGQTFSDDVHEIQQVFTSSPSSDSGGGSFGGGGSVGGGFGGGGGSSW
;
A
#
# COMPACT_ATOMS: atom_id res chain seq x y z
N HIS A 1 15.79 10.63 18.39
CA HIS A 1 14.81 10.97 17.33
C HIS A 1 15.43 11.41 15.99
N SER A 2 16.75 11.33 15.78
CA SER A 2 17.39 11.80 14.54
C SER A 2 17.08 10.95 13.30
N ASP A 3 16.72 9.67 13.48
CA ASP A 3 16.75 8.67 12.39
C ASP A 3 15.36 8.31 11.82
N ALA A 4 14.30 8.98 12.28
CA ALA A 4 12.95 8.75 11.77
C ALA A 4 12.79 9.23 10.33
N HIS A 5 12.06 8.46 9.52
CA HIS A 5 11.79 8.82 8.13
C HIS A 5 10.88 10.06 8.04
N PRO A 6 10.94 10.82 6.93
CA PRO A 6 10.16 12.06 6.79
C PRO A 6 8.65 11.87 6.96
N PHE A 7 8.09 10.74 6.51
CA PHE A 7 6.66 10.44 6.67
C PHE A 7 6.28 10.10 8.11
N GLU A 8 7.19 9.52 8.89
CA GLU A 8 6.97 9.19 10.31
C GLU A 8 6.92 10.47 11.16
N LYS A 9 7.83 11.42 10.85
CA LYS A 9 7.84 12.74 11.51
C LYS A 9 6.54 13.51 11.27
N ILE A 10 6.04 13.50 10.03
CA ILE A 10 4.76 14.18 9.70
C ILE A 10 3.60 13.61 10.53
N ILE A 11 3.53 12.29 10.68
CA ILE A 11 2.47 11.65 11.49
C ILE A 11 2.67 12.01 12.96
N PHE A 12 3.88 11.87 13.49
CA PHE A 12 4.18 12.14 14.89
C PHE A 12 3.90 13.59 15.28
N ASP A 13 4.38 14.55 14.49
CA ASP A 13 4.20 15.98 14.73
C ASP A 13 2.72 16.37 14.61
N GLY A 14 1.96 15.70 13.74
CA GLY A 14 0.50 15.86 13.66
C GLY A 14 -0.22 15.35 14.90
N LEU A 15 0.22 14.20 15.46
CA LEU A 15 -0.43 13.56 16.60
C LEU A 15 -0.26 14.37 17.89
N PHE A 16 0.91 14.98 18.08
CA PHE A 16 1.28 15.66 19.33
C PHE A 16 1.41 17.18 19.16
N LYS A 17 0.74 17.75 18.15
CA LYS A 17 0.78 19.19 17.86
C LYS A 17 0.37 20.05 19.07
N ASP A 18 -0.67 19.62 19.77
CA ASP A 18 -1.32 20.40 20.84
C ASP A 18 -0.91 19.96 22.26
N GLY A 19 0.02 18.99 22.38
CA GLY A 19 0.57 18.53 23.66
C GLY A 19 0.97 17.06 23.67
N ASP A 20 1.47 16.59 24.82
CA ASP A 20 1.97 15.22 25.01
C ASP A 20 0.85 14.16 25.09
N VAL A 21 -0.39 14.59 25.32
CA VAL A 21 -1.57 13.72 25.41
C VAL A 21 -2.68 14.33 24.56
N VAL A 22 -3.07 13.62 23.51
CA VAL A 22 -4.12 14.05 22.56
C VAL A 22 -5.19 12.98 22.49
N LYS A 23 -6.46 13.38 22.56
CA LYS A 23 -7.58 12.44 22.40
C LYS A 23 -7.83 12.19 20.92
N ILE A 24 -8.17 10.96 20.59
CA ILE A 24 -8.54 10.57 19.22
C ILE A 24 -9.69 11.46 18.71
N SER A 25 -10.68 11.78 19.55
CA SER A 25 -11.80 12.67 19.19
C SER A 25 -11.36 14.04 18.67
N ASP A 26 -10.24 14.56 19.15
CA ASP A 26 -9.78 15.93 18.85
C ASP A 26 -9.12 15.98 17.45
N LEU A 27 -8.72 14.81 16.93
CA LEU A 27 -8.11 14.61 15.61
C LEU A 27 -9.15 14.38 14.50
N ASN A 28 -10.43 14.27 14.85
CA ASN A 28 -11.51 14.06 13.90
C ASN A 28 -11.60 15.22 12.91
N GLU A 29 -11.73 14.89 11.62
CA GLU A 29 -11.88 15.84 10.50
C GLU A 29 -10.69 16.79 10.25
N SER A 30 -9.61 16.69 11.01
CA SER A 30 -8.42 17.55 10.88
C SER A 30 -7.16 16.76 10.54
N PHE A 31 -7.02 15.54 11.06
CA PHE A 31 -5.80 14.76 10.91
C PHE A 31 -5.57 14.17 9.50
N TYR A 32 -6.62 14.13 8.67
CA TYR A 32 -6.53 13.65 7.29
C TYR A 32 -5.51 14.41 6.43
N GLU A 33 -5.25 15.69 6.72
CA GLU A 33 -4.25 16.50 6.03
C GLU A 33 -2.82 16.00 6.30
N TYR A 34 -2.52 15.67 7.56
CA TYR A 34 -1.25 15.07 7.96
C TYR A 34 -1.10 13.67 7.35
N MET A 35 -2.18 12.88 7.32
CA MET A 35 -2.18 11.56 6.66
C MET A 35 -1.93 11.67 5.16
N ASN A 36 -2.53 12.63 4.47
CA ASN A 36 -2.31 12.87 3.04
C ASN A 36 -0.88 13.34 2.76
N SER A 37 -0.33 14.20 3.62
CA SER A 37 1.05 14.68 3.53
C SER A 37 2.05 13.54 3.76
N ALA A 38 1.83 12.71 4.79
CA ALA A 38 2.63 11.54 5.08
C ALA A 38 2.59 10.51 3.93
N LYS A 39 1.40 10.27 3.35
CA LYS A 39 1.24 9.42 2.15
C LYS A 39 2.03 9.94 0.96
N THR A 40 2.02 11.25 0.72
CA THR A 40 2.77 11.88 -0.38
C THR A 40 4.27 11.75 -0.15
N SER A 41 4.73 11.98 1.07
CA SER A 41 6.12 11.80 1.49
C SER A 41 6.56 10.33 1.33
N LEU A 42 5.75 9.37 1.77
CA LEU A 42 6.00 7.94 1.56
C LEU A 42 6.08 7.59 0.07
N GLN A 43 5.14 8.08 -0.75
CA GLN A 43 5.19 7.85 -2.20
C GLN A 43 6.47 8.42 -2.83
N SER A 44 6.93 9.59 -2.39
CA SER A 44 8.19 10.18 -2.84
C SER A 44 9.38 9.31 -2.44
N HIS A 45 9.39 8.80 -1.20
CA HIS A 45 10.44 7.92 -0.70
C HIS A 45 10.48 6.58 -1.47
N LEU A 46 9.32 5.97 -1.72
CA LEU A 46 9.21 4.75 -2.53
C LEU A 46 9.68 4.95 -3.97
N ARG A 47 9.46 6.15 -4.55
CA ARG A 47 10.01 6.52 -5.86
C ARG A 47 11.54 6.66 -5.83
N THR A 48 12.10 7.26 -4.78
CA THR A 48 13.56 7.40 -4.63
C THR A 48 14.27 6.06 -4.42
N MET A 49 13.64 5.12 -3.72
CA MET A 49 14.13 3.74 -3.60
C MET A 49 14.02 2.94 -4.90
N GLY A 50 13.46 3.53 -5.96
CA GLY A 50 13.31 2.86 -7.25
C GLY A 50 12.31 1.71 -7.22
N VAL A 51 11.43 1.63 -6.20
CA VAL A 51 10.38 0.61 -6.07
C VAL A 51 9.28 0.82 -7.13
N PHE A 52 9.06 2.07 -7.54
CA PHE A 52 8.22 2.45 -8.68
C PHE A 52 9.08 2.91 -9.86
N TYR A 53 8.72 2.48 -11.07
CA TYR A 53 9.61 2.51 -12.21
C TYR A 53 9.36 3.74 -13.11
N PRO A 54 10.33 4.66 -13.29
CA PRO A 54 10.29 5.68 -14.33
C PRO A 54 10.77 5.16 -15.71
N VAL A 55 11.52 4.06 -15.78
CA VAL A 55 12.19 3.61 -17.03
C VAL A 55 11.25 2.86 -17.99
N SER A 56 10.22 2.17 -17.51
CA SER A 56 9.22 1.41 -18.29
C SER A 56 8.15 2.36 -18.78
N ILE A 57 7.86 3.41 -18.00
CA ILE A 57 7.05 4.53 -18.47
C ILE A 57 7.82 5.26 -19.58
N LYS A 58 9.12 5.53 -19.43
CA LYS A 58 9.94 6.12 -20.50
C LYS A 58 9.95 5.23 -21.76
N MET A 59 10.23 3.93 -21.64
CA MET A 59 10.20 3.00 -22.77
C MET A 59 8.81 2.91 -23.43
N GLN A 60 7.74 2.87 -22.64
CA GLN A 60 6.37 2.90 -23.13
C GLN A 60 6.04 4.21 -23.85
N THR A 61 6.42 5.36 -23.27
CA THR A 61 6.23 6.67 -23.91
C THR A 61 7.02 6.77 -25.21
N THR A 62 8.25 6.23 -25.28
CA THR A 62 9.02 6.20 -26.53
C THR A 62 8.38 5.27 -27.57
N SER A 63 7.86 4.10 -27.17
CA SER A 63 7.15 3.20 -28.09
C SER A 63 5.85 3.82 -28.61
N PHE A 64 5.07 4.48 -27.77
CA PHE A 64 3.87 5.20 -28.20
C PHE A 64 4.19 6.40 -29.09
N LEU A 65 5.27 7.15 -28.82
CA LEU A 65 5.71 8.25 -29.67
C LEU A 65 6.14 7.75 -31.05
N VAL A 66 6.94 6.68 -31.12
CA VAL A 66 7.36 6.08 -32.39
C VAL A 66 6.16 5.53 -33.17
N ALA A 67 5.25 4.82 -32.51
CA ALA A 67 4.04 4.29 -33.15
C ALA A 67 3.13 5.41 -33.68
N SER A 68 2.97 6.49 -32.90
CA SER A 68 2.21 7.67 -33.32
C SER A 68 2.86 8.38 -34.52
N ALA A 69 4.19 8.49 -34.54
CA ALA A 69 4.92 9.06 -35.67
C ALA A 69 4.75 8.22 -36.94
N LEU A 70 4.82 6.89 -36.84
CA LEU A 70 4.58 5.97 -37.96
C LEU A 70 3.14 6.05 -38.48
N PHE A 71 2.17 6.21 -37.59
CA PHE A 71 0.77 6.39 -37.96
C PHE A 71 0.52 7.70 -38.72
N ILE A 72 1.14 8.81 -38.28
CA ILE A 72 1.07 10.10 -38.98
C ILE A 72 1.74 10.00 -40.35
N LEU A 73 2.90 9.33 -40.44
CA LEU A 73 3.60 9.08 -41.71
C LEU A 73 2.75 8.26 -42.69
N ALA A 74 1.98 7.27 -42.20
CA ALA A 74 1.05 6.50 -43.03
C ALA A 74 -0.02 7.42 -43.65
N PHE A 75 -0.60 8.33 -42.86
CA PHE A 75 -1.59 9.30 -43.35
C PHE A 75 -1.00 10.28 -44.37
N VAL A 76 0.21 10.78 -44.12
CA VAL A 76 0.92 11.66 -45.06
C VAL A 76 1.25 10.95 -46.37
N ALA A 77 1.63 9.66 -46.32
CA ALA A 77 1.90 8.85 -47.50
C ALA A 77 0.66 8.68 -48.40
N ILE A 78 -0.51 8.48 -47.81
CA ILE A 78 -1.79 8.42 -48.55
C ILE A 78 -2.10 9.78 -49.18
N PHE A 79 -1.94 10.87 -48.43
CA PHE A 79 -2.37 12.21 -48.86
C PHE A 79 -1.45 12.80 -49.95
N LEU A 80 -0.12 12.65 -49.82
CA LEU A 80 0.84 13.27 -50.73
C LEU A 80 1.24 12.38 -51.91
N PHE A 81 1.37 11.07 -51.69
CA PHE A 81 1.94 10.14 -52.68
C PHE A 81 0.91 9.18 -53.28
N GLN A 82 -0.35 9.22 -52.83
CA GLN A 82 -1.44 8.29 -53.21
C GLN A 82 -1.04 6.80 -53.18
N SER A 83 -0.04 6.46 -52.36
CA SER A 83 0.60 5.15 -52.35
C SER A 83 -0.02 4.28 -51.26
N PHE A 84 -1.12 3.60 -51.61
CA PHE A 84 -1.87 2.77 -50.67
C PHE A 84 -1.06 1.60 -50.11
N GLU A 85 -0.18 0.98 -50.91
CA GLU A 85 0.64 -0.16 -50.46
C GLU A 85 1.58 0.23 -49.32
N PHE A 86 2.32 1.35 -49.46
CA PHE A 86 3.23 1.85 -48.42
C PHE A 86 2.49 2.26 -47.14
N ALA A 87 1.30 2.84 -47.27
CA ALA A 87 0.51 3.25 -46.13
C ALA A 87 0.03 2.06 -45.28
N ILE A 88 -0.34 0.95 -45.92
CA ILE A 88 -0.76 -0.28 -45.23
C ILE A 88 0.41 -0.84 -44.40
N PHE A 89 1.62 -0.92 -44.95
CA PHE A 89 2.79 -1.40 -44.20
C PHE A 89 3.10 -0.54 -42.96
N LEU A 90 3.04 0.79 -43.09
CA LEU A 90 3.27 1.71 -41.97
C LEU A 90 2.18 1.62 -40.91
N PHE A 91 0.93 1.46 -41.31
CA PHE A 91 -0.19 1.26 -40.40
C PHE A 91 -0.05 -0.04 -39.59
N LEU A 92 0.29 -1.16 -40.26
CA LEU A 92 0.55 -2.43 -39.57
C LEU A 92 1.75 -2.33 -38.60
N SER A 93 2.83 -1.66 -39.00
CA SER A 93 4.01 -1.44 -38.15
C SER A 93 3.66 -0.61 -36.91
N SER A 94 2.86 0.45 -37.07
CA SER A 94 2.34 1.25 -35.97
C SER A 94 1.51 0.41 -35.01
N LEU A 95 0.58 -0.41 -35.52
CA LEU A 95 -0.29 -1.26 -34.69
C LEU A 95 0.51 -2.24 -33.85
N ILE A 96 1.56 -2.85 -34.43
CA ILE A 96 2.50 -3.71 -33.71
C ILE A 96 3.24 -2.91 -32.63
N GLY A 97 3.68 -1.69 -32.92
CA GLY A 97 4.31 -0.79 -31.95
C GLY A 97 3.40 -0.46 -30.76
N PHE A 98 2.12 -0.19 -31.02
CA PHE A 98 1.10 0.00 -29.97
C PHE A 98 0.90 -1.26 -29.14
N PHE A 99 0.84 -2.43 -29.77
CA PHE A 99 0.69 -3.72 -29.09
C PHE A 99 1.89 -4.00 -28.15
N PHE A 100 3.12 -3.85 -28.64
CA PHE A 100 4.31 -4.01 -27.81
C PHE A 100 4.40 -2.92 -26.73
N GLY A 101 4.07 -1.66 -27.01
CA GLY A 101 4.05 -0.59 -26.01
C GLY A 101 3.03 -0.83 -24.89
N TYR A 102 1.93 -1.51 -25.19
CA TYR A 102 0.93 -1.91 -24.21
C TYR A 102 1.37 -3.14 -23.39
N TYR A 103 1.90 -4.18 -24.03
CA TYR A 103 2.25 -5.43 -23.35
C TYR A 103 3.63 -5.42 -22.69
N MET A 104 4.59 -4.62 -23.17
CA MET A 104 5.98 -4.62 -22.73
C MET A 104 6.22 -3.73 -21.50
N LEU A 105 5.29 -3.75 -20.55
CA LEU A 105 5.53 -3.21 -19.20
C LEU A 105 6.42 -4.19 -18.43
N LYS A 106 7.73 -3.91 -18.38
CA LYS A 106 8.64 -4.68 -17.52
C LYS A 106 8.32 -4.33 -16.05
N LYS A 107 7.83 -5.32 -15.29
CA LYS A 107 7.61 -5.20 -13.86
C LYS A 107 8.97 -5.01 -13.16
N ASN A 108 9.07 -4.03 -12.26
CA ASN A 108 10.30 -3.74 -11.51
C ASN A 108 10.72 -4.95 -10.66
N GLU A 109 11.94 -5.46 -10.81
CA GLU A 109 12.43 -6.63 -10.07
C GLU A 109 12.44 -6.39 -8.55
N LEU A 110 12.81 -5.18 -8.10
CA LEU A 110 12.79 -4.82 -6.68
C LEU A 110 11.36 -4.73 -6.12
N GLY A 111 10.47 -4.04 -6.83
CA GLY A 111 9.06 -3.94 -6.43
C GLY A 111 8.35 -5.28 -6.44
N VAL A 112 8.65 -6.15 -7.42
CA VAL A 112 8.13 -7.52 -7.48
C VAL A 112 8.65 -8.36 -6.32
N ARG A 113 9.93 -8.27 -5.98
CA ARG A 113 10.49 -9.00 -4.83
C ARG A 113 9.84 -8.55 -3.52
N LEU A 114 9.78 -7.25 -3.27
CA LEU A 114 9.15 -6.72 -2.05
C LEU A 114 7.67 -7.15 -1.96
N TYR A 115 6.95 -7.09 -3.08
CA TYR A 115 5.57 -7.56 -3.16
C TYR A 115 5.44 -9.06 -2.89
N GLN A 116 6.36 -9.87 -3.42
CA GLN A 116 6.43 -11.31 -3.15
C GLN A 116 6.72 -11.59 -1.68
N ASP A 117 7.62 -10.84 -1.04
CA ASP A 117 7.95 -10.97 0.38
C ASP A 117 6.73 -10.65 1.25
N ILE A 118 6.01 -9.56 0.94
CA ILE A 118 4.78 -9.17 1.63
C ILE A 118 3.69 -10.24 1.49
N ILE A 119 3.48 -10.77 0.26
CA ILE A 119 2.51 -11.85 0.03
C ILE A 119 2.93 -13.13 0.74
N GLY A 120 4.21 -13.50 0.65
CA GLY A 120 4.75 -14.69 1.29
C GLY A 120 4.54 -14.62 2.80
N PHE A 121 4.79 -13.46 3.40
CA PHE A 121 4.51 -13.23 4.80
C PHE A 121 3.01 -13.26 5.13
N LYS A 122 2.14 -12.68 4.30
CA LYS A 122 0.68 -12.81 4.47
C LYS A 122 0.21 -14.27 4.44
N MET A 123 0.73 -15.07 3.51
CA MET A 123 0.45 -16.50 3.42
C MET A 123 0.95 -17.23 4.66
N PHE A 124 2.14 -16.88 5.14
CA PHE A 124 2.69 -17.40 6.39
C PHE A 124 1.80 -17.06 7.59
N VAL A 125 1.40 -15.81 7.77
CA VAL A 125 0.48 -15.40 8.86
C VAL A 125 -0.80 -16.24 8.85
N LYS A 126 -1.35 -16.50 7.66
CA LYS A 126 -2.55 -17.33 7.50
C LYS A 126 -2.30 -18.81 7.82
N ALA A 127 -1.26 -19.41 7.24
CA ALA A 127 -1.06 -20.86 7.25
C ALA A 127 -0.11 -21.38 8.34
N ALA A 128 0.64 -20.52 9.03
CA ALA A 128 1.64 -20.94 10.01
C ALA A 128 1.02 -21.79 11.12
N GLU A 129 1.66 -22.93 11.40
CA GLU A 129 1.31 -23.83 12.50
C GLU A 129 1.93 -23.36 13.81
N LYS A 130 1.30 -23.74 14.94
CA LYS A 130 1.75 -23.34 16.29
C LYS A 130 3.18 -23.78 16.58
N ASP A 131 3.56 -25.01 16.22
CA ASP A 131 4.92 -25.55 16.46
C ASP A 131 6.01 -24.73 15.77
N LYS A 132 5.73 -24.21 14.57
CA LYS A 132 6.67 -23.36 13.83
C LYS A 132 6.81 -21.99 14.49
N ILE A 133 5.70 -21.44 14.99
CA ILE A 133 5.68 -20.17 15.71
C ILE A 133 6.42 -20.30 17.06
N GLU A 134 6.23 -21.41 17.78
CA GLU A 134 6.94 -21.67 19.04
C GLU A 134 8.46 -21.67 18.85
N ARG A 135 8.95 -22.31 17.77
CA ARG A 135 10.39 -22.29 17.44
C ARG A 135 10.88 -20.89 17.15
N MET A 136 10.15 -20.11 16.36
CA MET A 136 10.51 -18.73 16.05
C MET A 136 10.51 -17.84 17.30
N LEU A 137 9.59 -18.08 18.24
CA LEU A 137 9.51 -17.34 19.49
C LEU A 137 10.70 -17.65 20.42
N LYS A 138 11.27 -18.86 20.35
CA LYS A 138 12.51 -19.21 21.07
C LYS A 138 13.72 -18.44 20.53
N ASP A 139 13.75 -18.22 19.22
CA ASP A 139 14.84 -17.48 18.56
C ASP A 139 14.68 -15.96 18.70
N ASP A 140 13.44 -15.45 18.64
CA ASP A 140 13.09 -14.04 18.80
C ASP A 140 11.88 -13.89 19.75
N PRO A 141 12.10 -13.61 21.05
CA PRO A 141 11.02 -13.44 22.02
C PRO A 141 10.05 -12.30 21.69
N ASP A 142 10.52 -11.25 21.00
CA ASP A 142 9.72 -10.09 20.64
C ASP A 142 9.01 -10.27 19.27
N TYR A 143 9.02 -11.49 18.71
CA TYR A 143 8.48 -11.78 17.37
C TYR A 143 7.00 -11.41 17.23
N PHE A 144 6.21 -11.67 18.28
CA PHE A 144 4.79 -11.31 18.31
C PHE A 144 4.60 -9.79 18.17
N GLU A 145 5.33 -8.99 18.95
CA GLU A 145 5.24 -7.53 18.94
C GLU A 145 5.61 -6.96 17.56
N LYS A 146 6.69 -7.48 16.96
CA LYS A 146 7.18 -7.04 15.65
C LYS A 146 6.22 -7.39 14.52
N THR A 147 5.53 -8.52 14.60
CA THR A 147 4.70 -9.04 13.50
C THR A 147 3.23 -8.67 13.60
N LEU A 148 2.75 -8.30 14.79
CA LEU A 148 1.35 -7.95 15.03
C LEU A 148 0.85 -6.79 14.14
N PRO A 149 1.59 -5.67 13.98
CA PRO A 149 1.18 -4.58 13.08
C PRO A 149 0.94 -5.02 11.64
N TYR A 150 1.79 -5.92 11.13
CA TYR A 150 1.64 -6.46 9.78
C TYR A 150 0.40 -7.38 9.67
N ALA A 151 0.16 -8.22 10.68
CA ALA A 151 -1.04 -9.05 10.72
C ALA A 151 -2.34 -8.23 10.78
N MET A 152 -2.32 -7.08 11.45
CA MET A 152 -3.45 -6.12 11.45
C MET A 152 -3.71 -5.56 10.06
N ILE A 153 -2.67 -5.09 9.36
CA ILE A 153 -2.81 -4.57 7.98
C ILE A 153 -3.39 -5.64 7.04
N PHE A 154 -3.08 -6.92 7.27
CA PHE A 154 -3.63 -8.02 6.47
C PHE A 154 -5.06 -8.44 6.88
N GLY A 155 -5.61 -7.90 7.96
CA GLY A 155 -6.92 -8.29 8.51
C GLY A 155 -6.93 -9.64 9.22
N TYR A 156 -5.75 -10.14 9.64
CA TYR A 156 -5.61 -11.44 10.30
C TYR A 156 -5.15 -11.34 11.76
N ALA A 157 -5.19 -10.15 12.38
CA ALA A 157 -4.71 -9.91 13.76
C ALA A 157 -5.26 -10.91 14.79
N LYS A 158 -6.57 -11.16 14.79
CA LYS A 158 -7.21 -12.15 15.68
C LYS A 158 -6.67 -13.56 15.44
N GLN A 159 -6.61 -14.00 14.18
CA GLN A 159 -6.16 -15.35 13.83
C GLN A 159 -4.68 -15.53 14.13
N TRP A 160 -3.88 -14.49 13.88
CA TRP A 160 -2.46 -14.46 14.18
C TRP A 160 -2.22 -14.55 15.69
N SER A 161 -2.87 -13.70 16.48
CA SER A 161 -2.64 -13.63 17.92
C SER A 161 -3.09 -14.90 18.64
N LYS A 162 -4.19 -15.53 18.19
CA LYS A 162 -4.61 -16.86 18.68
C LYS A 162 -3.56 -17.96 18.53
N LYS A 163 -2.62 -17.83 17.58
CA LYS A 163 -1.54 -18.81 17.43
C LYS A 163 -0.52 -18.73 18.56
N PHE A 164 -0.46 -17.60 19.25
CA PHE A 164 0.41 -17.36 20.41
C PHE A 164 -0.28 -17.67 21.75
N ASP A 165 -1.57 -18.03 21.74
CA ASP A 165 -2.28 -18.46 22.95
C ASP A 165 -1.57 -19.66 23.58
N GLY A 166 -1.16 -19.51 24.84
CA GLY A 166 -0.41 -20.51 25.60
C GLY A 166 1.10 -20.52 25.34
N LEU A 167 1.60 -19.71 24.37
CA LEU A 167 3.03 -19.53 24.11
C LEU A 167 3.56 -18.23 24.74
N LEU A 168 2.74 -17.18 24.77
CA LEU A 168 3.03 -15.92 25.45
C LEU A 168 2.29 -15.86 26.78
N THR A 169 3.04 -15.63 27.85
CA THR A 169 2.48 -15.44 29.20
C THR A 169 2.57 -13.98 29.65
N GLU A 170 3.44 -13.20 29.01
CA GLU A 170 3.66 -11.79 29.32
C GLU A 170 3.17 -10.90 28.16
N PRO A 171 2.54 -9.76 28.47
CA PRO A 171 2.14 -8.80 27.45
C PRO A 171 3.36 -8.06 26.86
N PRO A 172 3.17 -7.36 25.73
CA PRO A 172 4.22 -6.53 25.16
C PRO A 172 4.77 -5.48 26.14
N LYS A 173 6.07 -5.19 26.09
CA LYS A 173 6.70 -4.26 27.05
C LYS A 173 6.10 -2.86 27.04
N TRP A 174 5.68 -2.38 25.87
CA TRP A 174 5.04 -1.08 25.67
C TRP A 174 3.58 -1.04 26.11
N TYR A 175 2.94 -2.20 26.31
CA TYR A 175 1.55 -2.32 26.75
C TYR A 175 1.40 -2.21 28.28
N LEU A 176 2.50 -2.39 29.02
CA LEU A 176 2.50 -2.24 30.47
C LEU A 176 2.42 -0.75 30.85
N GLY A 177 1.42 -0.41 31.66
CA GLY A 177 1.30 0.94 32.21
C GLY A 177 2.43 1.28 33.21
N PRO A 178 2.57 2.55 33.59
CA PRO A 178 3.67 3.05 34.44
C PRO A 178 3.87 2.30 35.78
N ASN A 179 2.83 1.62 36.27
CA ASN A 179 2.85 0.89 37.54
C ASN A 179 3.06 -0.63 37.39
N GLY A 180 3.39 -1.14 36.19
CA GLY A 180 3.62 -2.57 35.96
C GLY A 180 2.40 -3.47 36.23
N GLY A 181 1.24 -2.87 36.54
CA GLY A 181 0.01 -3.58 36.82
C GLY A 181 -0.64 -4.02 35.52
N MET A 182 -0.80 -5.33 35.33
CA MET A 182 -1.90 -5.84 34.51
C MET A 182 -3.19 -5.16 35.00
N TYR A 183 -4.02 -4.69 34.06
CA TYR A 183 -5.35 -4.17 34.38
C TYR A 183 -6.05 -5.12 35.37
N TYR A 184 -6.52 -4.56 36.48
CA TYR A 184 -7.06 -5.27 37.64
C TYR A 184 -8.01 -6.41 37.21
N GLY A 185 -7.56 -7.67 37.35
CA GLY A 185 -8.43 -8.86 37.32
C GLY A 185 -8.16 -9.93 36.25
N ALA A 186 -7.22 -9.74 35.32
CA ALA A 186 -6.97 -10.76 34.29
C ALA A 186 -5.99 -11.85 34.78
N SER A 187 -6.46 -13.09 34.86
CA SER A 187 -5.62 -14.28 34.97
C SER A 187 -4.77 -14.44 33.69
N GLY A 188 -3.60 -13.81 33.66
CA GLY A 188 -2.63 -13.94 32.56
C GLY A 188 -2.94 -13.13 31.30
N PHE A 189 -1.92 -12.90 30.47
CA PHE A 189 -2.08 -12.24 29.17
C PHE A 189 -2.74 -13.20 28.18
N ASN A 190 -3.80 -12.75 27.51
CA ASN A 190 -4.47 -13.49 26.43
C ASN A 190 -4.17 -12.82 25.07
N PRO A 191 -3.23 -13.37 24.28
CA PRO A 191 -2.88 -12.81 22.98
C PRO A 191 -4.07 -12.73 22.03
N GLY A 192 -4.94 -13.75 21.99
CA GLY A 192 -6.12 -13.78 21.13
C GLY A 192 -7.13 -12.66 21.39
N GLU A 193 -7.38 -12.32 22.67
CA GLU A 193 -8.26 -11.21 23.08
C GLU A 193 -7.60 -9.86 22.83
N PHE A 194 -6.32 -9.73 23.18
CA PHE A 194 -5.52 -8.53 22.89
C PHE A 194 -5.48 -8.22 21.39
N GLY A 195 -5.22 -9.22 20.55
CA GLY A 195 -5.18 -9.02 19.10
C GLY A 195 -6.51 -8.65 18.46
N GLN A 196 -7.64 -8.99 19.10
CA GLN A 196 -8.96 -8.55 18.67
C GLN A 196 -9.21 -7.10 19.07
N THR A 197 -9.11 -6.81 20.38
CA THR A 197 -9.35 -5.46 20.94
C THR A 197 -8.45 -4.42 20.29
N PHE A 198 -7.15 -4.71 20.18
CA PHE A 198 -6.19 -3.83 19.53
C PHE A 198 -6.50 -3.60 18.04
N SER A 199 -6.96 -4.64 17.34
CA SER A 199 -7.39 -4.49 15.94
C SER A 199 -8.61 -3.58 15.81
N ASP A 200 -9.55 -3.68 16.74
CA ASP A 200 -10.77 -2.86 16.75
C ASP A 200 -10.42 -1.39 17.08
N ASP A 201 -9.56 -1.15 18.07
CA ASP A 201 -9.07 0.19 18.43
C ASP A 201 -8.35 0.87 17.25
N VAL A 202 -7.48 0.14 16.55
CA VAL A 202 -6.78 0.64 15.36
C VAL A 202 -7.75 0.96 14.22
N HIS A 203 -8.85 0.20 14.08
CA HIS A 203 -9.88 0.51 13.08
C HIS A 203 -10.61 1.81 13.42
N GLU A 204 -10.92 2.06 14.70
CA GLU A 204 -11.50 3.33 15.15
C GLU A 204 -10.56 4.51 14.88
N ILE A 205 -9.27 4.37 15.24
CA ILE A 205 -8.23 5.36 14.94
C ILE A 205 -8.18 5.64 13.44
N GLN A 206 -8.20 4.61 12.60
CA GLN A 206 -8.16 4.77 11.15
C GLN A 206 -9.36 5.57 10.62
N GLN A 207 -10.56 5.30 11.14
CA GLN A 207 -11.77 6.03 10.74
C GLN A 207 -11.65 7.52 11.05
N VAL A 208 -11.12 7.85 12.23
CA VAL A 208 -10.92 9.25 12.66
C VAL A 208 -9.78 9.92 11.89
N PHE A 209 -8.68 9.21 11.64
CA PHE A 209 -7.51 9.77 10.95
C PHE A 209 -7.77 10.05 9.47
N THR A 210 -8.80 9.43 8.91
CA THR A 210 -9.21 9.61 7.51
C THR A 210 -10.54 10.33 7.35
N SER A 211 -11.18 10.74 8.44
CA SER A 211 -12.38 11.55 8.37
C SER A 211 -12.03 12.95 7.87
N SER A 212 -12.89 13.45 6.99
CA SER A 212 -12.82 14.80 6.45
C SER A 212 -14.21 15.42 6.53
N PRO A 213 -14.34 16.74 6.73
CA PRO A 213 -15.65 17.39 6.76
C PRO A 213 -16.45 17.05 5.51
N SER A 214 -17.74 16.75 5.67
CA SER A 214 -18.62 16.55 4.53
C SER A 214 -18.71 17.87 3.74
N SER A 215 -18.31 17.86 2.47
CA SER A 215 -18.51 18.99 1.59
C SER A 215 -20.00 19.17 1.32
N ASP A 216 -20.60 20.21 1.92
CA ASP A 216 -21.90 20.71 1.47
C ASP A 216 -21.78 21.15 0.01
N SER A 217 -22.73 20.72 -0.80
CA SER A 217 -22.80 20.96 -2.23
C SER A 217 -23.02 22.45 -2.55
N GLY A 218 -22.00 23.12 -3.07
CA GLY A 218 -22.15 24.48 -3.60
C GLY A 218 -20.90 25.08 -4.25
N GLY A 219 -20.89 25.17 -5.59
CA GLY A 219 -20.07 26.14 -6.33
C GLY A 219 -18.71 25.62 -6.84
N GLY A 220 -18.55 25.59 -8.17
CA GLY A 220 -17.37 25.03 -8.83
C GLY A 220 -16.11 25.89 -8.77
N SER A 221 -14.96 25.22 -8.94
CA SER A 221 -13.82 25.74 -9.70
C SER A 221 -12.82 24.64 -10.05
N PHE A 222 -12.48 24.62 -11.33
CA PHE A 222 -11.23 24.22 -11.96
C PHE A 222 -10.11 23.65 -11.06
N GLY A 223 -9.89 22.34 -11.20
CA GLY A 223 -8.67 21.64 -10.81
C GLY A 223 -8.38 20.55 -11.84
N GLY A 224 -7.62 20.90 -12.87
CA GLY A 224 -7.19 19.95 -13.90
C GLY A 224 -6.31 18.86 -13.30
N GLY A 225 -6.68 17.61 -13.55
CA GLY A 225 -5.93 16.44 -13.10
C GLY A 225 -6.49 15.19 -13.76
N GLY A 226 -6.14 14.99 -15.04
CA GLY A 226 -6.50 13.79 -15.78
C GLY A 226 -5.97 12.54 -15.10
N SER A 227 -6.87 11.73 -14.54
CA SER A 227 -6.58 10.37 -14.11
C SER A 227 -7.01 9.42 -15.22
N VAL A 228 -6.04 8.94 -15.99
CA VAL A 228 -6.23 7.78 -16.88
C VAL A 228 -6.11 6.54 -15.99
N GLY A 229 -7.19 6.24 -15.27
CA GLY A 229 -7.33 5.04 -14.46
C GLY A 229 -7.93 3.93 -15.32
N GLY A 230 -7.07 3.11 -15.93
CA GLY A 230 -7.47 1.90 -16.62
C GLY A 230 -7.96 0.85 -15.63
N GLY A 231 -9.21 0.40 -15.80
CA GLY A 231 -9.77 -0.73 -15.08
C GLY A 231 -9.14 -2.04 -15.54
N PHE A 232 -8.54 -2.77 -14.61
CA PHE A 232 -8.28 -4.20 -14.76
C PHE A 232 -9.42 -4.96 -14.06
N GLY A 233 -10.47 -5.26 -14.84
CA GLY A 233 -11.49 -6.24 -14.48
C GLY A 233 -11.04 -7.62 -14.93
N GLY A 234 -10.79 -8.50 -13.96
CA GLY A 234 -10.31 -9.86 -14.17
C GLY A 234 -11.36 -10.77 -14.82
N GLY A 235 -10.89 -11.60 -15.74
CA GLY A 235 -11.63 -12.75 -16.25
C GLY A 235 -11.65 -13.88 -15.21
N GLY A 236 -12.85 -14.34 -14.90
CA GLY A 236 -13.09 -15.64 -14.29
C GLY A 236 -13.21 -16.70 -15.39
N GLY A 237 -12.49 -17.80 -15.23
CA GLY A 237 -12.66 -18.99 -16.06
C GLY A 237 -13.89 -19.79 -15.66
N SER A 238 -14.45 -20.52 -16.63
CA SER A 238 -15.27 -21.70 -16.38
C SER A 238 -14.90 -22.78 -17.37
N SER A 239 -14.50 -23.91 -16.80
CA SER A 239 -14.34 -25.23 -17.39
C SER A 239 -15.56 -25.69 -18.18
N TRP A 240 -15.30 -26.30 -19.34
CA TRP A 240 -15.87 -27.57 -19.77
C TRP A 240 -14.70 -28.45 -20.21
#